data_AF-A0AAV5Z2D8-F1
#
_entry.id   AF-A0AAV5Z2D8-F1
#
_cell.length_a   1.000
_cell.length_b   1.000
_cell.length_c   1.000
_cell.angle_alpha   90.00
_cell.angle_beta   90.00
_cell.angle_gamma   90.00
#
_symmetry.space_group_name_H-M   'P 1'
#
loop_
_entity.id
_entity.type
_entity.pdbx_description
1 polymer ?
#
loop_
_entity_poly.entity_id
_entity_poly.type
_entity_poly.pdbx_seq_one_letter_code
_entity_poly.pdbx_strand_id
1 'polypeptide(L)'
;MRKGLTEPEVQQALGDLDRAELPAGTVAALRLADCLSGERPRVDDDLFALLRQHFDEGQILELGAALTVASGWQRLIEAFGIRPDAWSETTQLPWRR
;
A
#
# COMPACT_ATOMS: atom_id res chain seq x y z
N MET A 1 4.57 16.77 15.17
CA MET A 1 4.35 15.44 15.78
C MET A 1 4.32 14.40 14.67
N ARG A 2 5.19 13.39 14.69
CA ARG A 2 5.13 12.27 13.73
C ARG A 2 3.88 11.45 14.04
N LYS A 3 2.81 11.58 13.23
CA LYS A 3 1.68 10.65 13.17
C LYS A 3 1.94 9.64 12.05
N GLY A 4 2.90 8.76 12.26
CA GLY A 4 3.23 7.69 11.31
C GLY A 4 3.17 6.34 11.99
N LEU A 5 3.12 5.27 11.19
CA LEU A 5 3.21 3.91 11.69
C LEU A 5 4.53 3.68 12.43
N THR A 6 4.49 2.87 13.48
CA THR A 6 5.64 2.29 14.15
C THR A 6 6.24 1.17 13.29
N GLU A 7 7.49 0.79 13.55
CA GLU A 7 8.14 -0.29 12.80
C GLU A 7 7.34 -1.61 12.85
N PRO A 8 6.81 -2.08 14.00
CA PRO A 8 5.96 -3.27 14.02
C PRO A 8 4.69 -3.13 13.18
N GLU A 9 4.07 -1.96 13.11
CA GLU A 9 2.89 -1.74 12.28
C GLU A 9 3.25 -1.74 10.78
N VAL A 10 4.41 -1.20 10.41
CA VAL A 10 4.93 -1.29 9.04
C VAL A 10 5.15 -2.75 8.65
N GLN A 11 5.76 -3.55 9.53
CA GLN A 11 5.99 -4.98 9.27
C GLN A 11 4.67 -5.76 9.08
N GLN A 12 3.62 -5.39 9.82
CA GLN A 12 2.29 -5.97 9.63
C GLN A 12 1.66 -5.52 8.30
N ALA A 13 1.82 -4.25 7.92
CA ALA A 13 1.29 -3.72 6.67
C ALA A 13 1.96 -4.33 5.42
N LEU A 14 3.22 -4.77 5.54
CA LEU A 14 3.98 -5.46 4.48
C LEU A 14 3.80 -7.00 4.50
N GLY A 15 3.12 -7.54 5.52
CA GLY A 15 3.00 -8.97 5.77
C GLY A 15 1.65 -9.54 5.35
N ASP A 16 1.20 -10.58 6.07
CA ASP A 16 -0.12 -11.18 5.88
C ASP A 16 -1.21 -10.32 6.51
N LEU A 17 -1.98 -9.61 5.68
CA LEU A 17 -3.06 -8.72 6.09
C LEU A 17 -4.23 -9.44 6.78
N ASP A 18 -4.39 -10.76 6.62
CA ASP A 18 -5.39 -11.54 7.36
C ASP A 18 -4.99 -11.72 8.84
N ARG A 19 -3.70 -11.54 9.14
CA ARG A 19 -3.12 -11.68 10.49
C ARG A 19 -2.66 -10.36 11.09
N ALA A 20 -2.84 -9.25 10.37
CA ALA A 20 -2.43 -7.93 10.83
C ALA A 20 -3.36 -7.41 11.94
N GLU A 21 -2.77 -6.95 13.04
CA GLU A 21 -3.43 -6.24 14.14
C GLU A 21 -3.44 -4.72 13.86
N LEU A 22 -3.81 -4.34 12.63
CA LEU A 22 -3.98 -2.96 12.20
C LEU A 22 -5.47 -2.55 12.24
N PRO A 23 -5.80 -1.24 12.31
CA PRO A 23 -7.18 -0.81 12.19
C PRO A 23 -7.84 -1.35 10.91
N ALA A 24 -9.08 -1.82 11.01
CA ALA A 24 -9.78 -2.48 9.89
C ALA A 24 -9.85 -1.61 8.62
N GLY A 25 -10.05 -0.29 8.77
CA GLY A 25 -10.00 0.64 7.64
C GLY A 25 -8.61 0.74 6.99
N THR A 26 -7.53 0.66 7.77
CA THR A 26 -6.17 0.60 7.24
C THR A 26 -5.95 -0.69 6.44
N VAL A 27 -6.40 -1.84 6.96
CA VAL A 27 -6.32 -3.11 6.25
C VAL A 27 -7.12 -3.06 4.93
N ALA A 28 -8.33 -2.50 4.95
CA ALA A 28 -9.13 -2.33 3.74
C ALA A 28 -8.42 -1.43 2.69
N ALA A 29 -7.82 -0.32 3.11
CA ALA A 29 -7.04 0.54 2.23
C ALA A 29 -5.79 -0.13 1.67
N LEU A 30 -5.09 -0.96 2.47
CA LEU A 30 -3.94 -1.75 2.02
C LEU A 30 -4.35 -2.80 0.98
N ARG A 31 -5.50 -3.46 1.14
CA ARG A 31 -6.04 -4.37 0.13
C ARG A 31 -6.36 -3.68 -1.19
N LEU A 32 -6.82 -2.43 -1.16
CA LEU A 32 -6.95 -1.62 -2.38
C LEU A 32 -5.58 -1.37 -3.03
N ALA A 33 -4.54 -1.08 -2.24
CA ALA A 33 -3.18 -0.93 -2.76
C ALA A 33 -2.64 -2.21 -3.42
N ASP A 34 -2.84 -3.37 -2.79
CA ASP A 34 -2.48 -4.68 -3.37
C ASP A 34 -3.24 -4.93 -4.69
N CYS A 35 -4.54 -4.65 -4.71
CA CYS A 35 -5.35 -4.79 -5.91
C CYS A 35 -4.86 -3.89 -7.05
N LEU A 36 -4.58 -2.61 -6.78
CA LEU A 36 -4.20 -1.64 -7.81
C LEU A 36 -2.75 -1.81 -8.30
N SER A 37 -1.88 -2.42 -7.49
CA SER A 37 -0.48 -2.69 -7.86
C SER A 37 -0.27 -4.04 -8.55
N GLY A 38 -1.27 -4.93 -8.57
CA GLY A 38 -1.22 -6.22 -9.25
C GLY A 38 -1.22 -6.13 -10.78
N GLU A 39 -0.95 -7.25 -11.46
CA GLU A 39 -0.83 -7.32 -12.93
C GLU A 39 -2.11 -6.94 -13.70
N ARG A 40 -3.27 -7.22 -13.11
CA ARG A 40 -4.60 -7.00 -13.71
C ARG A 40 -5.51 -6.34 -12.68
N PRO A 41 -5.32 -5.04 -12.39
CA PRO A 41 -6.03 -4.38 -11.32
C PRO A 41 -7.52 -4.31 -11.65
N ARG A 42 -8.36 -4.87 -10.77
CA ARG A 42 -9.82 -4.80 -10.85
C ARG A 42 -10.41 -4.77 -9.46
N VAL A 43 -10.99 -3.64 -9.09
CA VAL A 43 -11.81 -3.52 -7.87
C VAL A 43 -13.16 -4.16 -8.18
N ASP A 44 -13.43 -5.32 -7.57
CA ASP A 44 -14.71 -6.00 -7.66
C ASP A 44 -15.70 -5.53 -6.59
N ASP A 45 -16.92 -6.03 -6.67
CA ASP A 45 -18.01 -5.62 -5.78
C ASP A 45 -17.72 -5.99 -4.31
N ASP A 46 -17.01 -7.09 -4.06
CA ASP A 46 -16.64 -7.54 -2.71
C ASP A 46 -15.59 -6.60 -2.08
N LEU A 47 -14.54 -6.25 -2.83
CA LEU A 47 -13.55 -5.28 -2.36
C LEU A 47 -14.16 -3.89 -2.19
N PHE A 48 -15.03 -3.47 -3.11
CA PHE A 48 -15.72 -2.18 -2.98
C PHE A 48 -16.67 -2.14 -1.78
N ALA A 49 -17.41 -3.22 -1.54
CA ALA A 49 -18.27 -3.37 -0.36
C ALA A 49 -17.45 -3.34 0.94
N LEU A 50 -16.28 -3.98 0.98
CA LEU A 50 -15.35 -3.91 2.11
C LEU A 50 -14.89 -2.47 2.37
N LEU A 51 -14.47 -1.75 1.33
CA LEU A 51 -14.02 -0.36 1.46
C LEU A 51 -15.13 0.56 2.00
N ARG A 52 -16.37 0.36 1.54
CA ARG A 52 -17.54 1.11 1.99
C ARG A 52 -17.92 0.92 3.46
N GLN A 53 -17.37 -0.09 4.14
CA GLN A 53 -17.55 -0.26 5.59
C GLN A 53 -16.74 0.79 6.39
N HIS A 54 -15.74 1.42 5.77
CA HIS A 54 -14.80 2.31 6.44
C HIS A 54 -14.67 3.69 5.79
N PHE A 55 -15.00 3.79 4.50
CA PHE A 55 -14.81 4.99 3.69
C PHE A 55 -16.07 5.34 2.92
N ASP A 56 -16.35 6.63 2.76
CA ASP A 56 -17.33 7.08 1.78
C ASP A 56 -16.78 6.99 0.33
N GLU A 57 -17.64 7.14 -0.67
CA GLU A 57 -17.24 6.98 -2.07
C GLU A 57 -16.21 8.02 -2.52
N GLY A 58 -16.28 9.24 -1.98
CA GLY A 58 -15.29 10.29 -2.26
C GLY A 58 -13.92 9.91 -1.72
N GLN A 59 -13.88 9.42 -0.48
CA GLN A 59 -12.66 8.92 0.15
C GLN A 59 -12.07 7.72 -0.60
N ILE A 60 -12.90 6.81 -1.10
CA ILE A 60 -12.43 5.68 -1.92
C ILE A 60 -11.77 6.18 -3.22
N LEU A 61 -12.39 7.18 -3.87
CA LEU A 61 -11.83 7.79 -5.08
C LEU A 61 -10.50 8.50 -4.79
N GLU A 62 -10.43 9.24 -3.68
CA GLU A 62 -9.20 9.91 -3.24
C GLU A 62 -8.07 8.91 -2.93
N LEU A 63 -8.39 7.79 -2.26
CA LEU A 63 -7.43 6.70 -2.02
C LEU A 63 -6.91 6.12 -3.34
N GLY A 64 -7.81 5.82 -4.29
CA GLY A 64 -7.42 5.31 -5.61
C GLY A 64 -6.55 6.29 -6.41
N ALA A 65 -6.87 7.58 -6.35
CA ALA A 65 -6.08 8.62 -6.99
C ALA A 65 -4.67 8.73 -6.40
N ALA A 66 -4.55 8.74 -5.07
CA ALA A 66 -3.25 8.78 -4.39
C ALA A 66 -2.39 7.56 -4.73
N LEU A 67 -2.98 6.36 -4.75
CA LEU A 67 -2.29 5.12 -5.10
C LEU A 67 -1.81 5.13 -6.56
N THR A 68 -2.62 5.64 -7.48
CA THR A 68 -2.25 5.75 -8.90
C THR A 68 -1.02 6.63 -9.10
N VAL A 69 -0.94 7.77 -8.38
CA VAL A 69 0.24 8.65 -8.41
C VAL A 69 1.47 7.92 -7.87
N ALA A 70 1.34 7.22 -6.74
CA ALA A 70 2.43 6.45 -6.14
C ALA A 70 2.95 5.34 -7.07
N SER A 71 2.06 4.55 -7.68
CA SER A 71 2.43 3.50 -8.64
C SER A 71 3.10 4.05 -9.89
N GLY A 72 2.64 5.20 -10.40
CA GLY A 72 3.30 5.90 -11.50
C GLY A 72 4.73 6.33 -11.14
N TRP A 73 4.92 6.84 -9.92
CA TRP A 73 6.23 7.25 -9.41
C TRP A 73 7.18 6.06 -9.24
N GLN A 74 6.68 4.91 -8.77
CA GLN A 74 7.48 3.68 -8.68
C GLN A 74 8.08 3.28 -10.03
N ARG A 75 7.27 3.27 -11.10
CA ARG A 75 7.74 2.93 -12.45
C ARG A 75 8.85 3.86 -12.93
N LEU A 76 8.74 5.16 -12.62
CA LEU A 76 9.78 6.15 -12.93
C LEU A 76 11.08 5.83 -12.16
N ILE A 77 10.99 5.62 -10.84
CA ILE A 77 12.13 5.28 -9.99
C ILE A 77 12.85 4.03 -10.52
N GLU A 78 12.11 3.00 -10.88
CA GLU A 78 12.66 1.76 -11.42
C GLU A 78 13.34 1.98 -12.78
N ALA A 79 12.66 2.66 -13.71
CA ALA A 79 13.17 2.90 -15.07
C ALA A 79 14.48 3.69 -15.10
N PHE A 80 14.65 4.64 -14.17
CA PHE A 80 15.86 5.47 -14.08
C PHE A 80 16.90 4.94 -13.08
N GLY A 81 16.64 3.79 -12.45
CA GLY A 81 17.56 3.23 -11.45
C GLY A 81 17.76 4.12 -10.24
N ILE A 82 16.77 4.95 -9.88
CA ILE A 82 16.86 5.87 -8.74
C ILE A 82 16.90 5.04 -7.46
N ARG A 83 17.87 5.31 -6.59
CA ARG A 83 18.04 4.66 -5.29
C ARG A 83 18.30 5.72 -4.21
N PRO A 84 17.90 5.47 -2.96
CA PRO A 84 18.32 6.32 -1.84
C PRO A 84 19.84 6.40 -1.74
N ASP A 85 20.38 7.54 -1.30
CA ASP A 85 21.85 7.73 -1.17
C ASP A 85 22.51 6.70 -0.24
N ALA A 86 21.77 6.21 0.76
CA ALA A 86 22.23 5.19 1.70
C ALA A 86 22.04 3.74 1.21
N TRP A 87 21.47 3.53 0.03
CA TRP A 87 21.21 2.20 -0.51
C TRP A 87 22.49 1.51 -1.00
N SER A 88 22.57 0.21 -0.75
CA SER A 88 23.59 -0.70 -1.24
C SER A 88 22.98 -2.05 -1.59
N GLU A 89 23.71 -2.89 -2.32
CA GLU A 89 23.29 -4.28 -2.59
C GLU A 89 23.14 -5.12 -1.31
N THR A 90 23.78 -4.72 -0.22
CA THR A 90 23.70 -5.37 1.09
C THR A 90 22.57 -4.83 1.96
N THR A 91 21.81 -3.83 1.49
CA THR A 91 20.70 -3.25 2.24
C THR A 91 19.60 -4.29 2.44
N GLN A 92 19.28 -4.56 3.71
CA GLN A 92 18.19 -5.46 4.06
C GLN A 92 16.85 -4.86 3.61
N LEU A 93 16.09 -5.62 2.81
CA LEU A 93 14.75 -5.20 2.40
C LEU A 93 13.78 -5.34 3.59
N PRO A 94 12.80 -4.42 3.72
CA PRO A 94 11.85 -4.46 4.82
C PRO A 94 10.77 -5.55 4.64
N TRP A 95 10.72 -6.21 3.48
CA TRP A 95 9.91 -7.39 3.20
C TRP A 95 10.81 -8.61 2.95
N ARG A 96 10.29 -9.82 3.23
CA ARG A 96 10.98 -11.08 2.87
C ARG A 96 10.69 -11.42 1.41
N ARG A 97 11.71 -11.86 0.67
CA ARG A 97 11.55 -12.43 -0.68
C ARG A 97 11.04 -13.86 -0.62
#